data_AF-A0A4J2D0I4-F1
#
_entry.id   AF-A0A4J2D0I4-F1
#
_cell.length_a   1.000
_cell.length_b   1.000
_cell.length_c   1.000
_cell.angle_alpha   90.00
_cell.angle_beta   90.00
_cell.angle_gamma   90.00
#
_symmetry.space_group_name_H-M   'P 1'
#
loop_
_entity.id
_entity.type
_entity.pdbx_description
1 polymer ?
#
loop_
_entity_poly.entity_id
_entity_poly.type
_entity_poly.pdbx_seq_one_letter_code
_entity_poly.pdbx_strand_id
1 'polypeptide(L)'
;MKTSDFVKYLQRMIAITDTGLTFTKDPFDRERYEDLRDFLSEMLNQASDLDSEEVAEVLKPTSAYATPLMDVRAWIVEDEKICLVRGTRRG
;
A
#
# COMPACT_ATOMS: atom_id res chain seq x y z
N MET A 1 8.72 12.36 -16.70
CA MET A 1 9.66 11.24 -16.45
C MET A 1 9.52 10.22 -17.57
N LYS A 2 10.63 9.77 -18.16
CA LYS A 2 10.59 8.74 -19.22
C LYS A 2 10.22 7.38 -18.64
N THR A 3 9.54 6.57 -19.45
CA THR A 3 9.13 5.20 -19.12
C THR A 3 10.33 4.36 -18.68
N SER A 4 11.50 4.53 -19.32
CA SER A 4 12.72 3.79 -18.95
C SER A 4 13.20 4.06 -17.52
N ASP A 5 13.12 5.32 -17.08
CA ASP A 5 13.50 5.69 -15.71
C ASP A 5 12.46 5.22 -14.70
N PHE A 6 11.19 5.31 -15.06
CA PHE A 6 10.09 4.83 -14.23
C PHE A 6 10.18 3.32 -13.98
N VAL A 7 10.34 2.54 -15.04
CA VAL A 7 10.54 1.08 -14.97
C VAL A 7 11.74 0.72 -14.10
N LYS A 8 12.85 1.47 -14.20
CA LYS A 8 14.03 1.25 -13.36
C LYS A 8 13.73 1.43 -11.86
N TYR A 9 12.92 2.41 -11.48
CA TYR A 9 12.51 2.58 -10.09
C TYR A 9 11.57 1.46 -9.63
N LEU A 10 10.59 1.09 -10.46
CA LEU A 10 9.67 -0.01 -10.16
C LEU A 10 10.42 -1.32 -9.93
N GLN A 11 11.36 -1.67 -10.82
CA GLN A 11 12.20 -2.87 -10.68
C GLN A 11 13.02 -2.88 -9.38
N ARG A 12 13.54 -1.72 -8.96
CA ARG A 12 14.27 -1.60 -7.69
C ARG A 12 13.36 -1.83 -6.48
N MET A 13 12.16 -1.26 -6.48
CA MET A 13 11.18 -1.48 -5.41
C MET A 13 10.74 -2.94 -5.36
N ILE A 14 10.45 -3.53 -6.52
CA ILE A 14 10.15 -4.96 -6.70
C ILE A 14 11.23 -5.85 -6.06
N ALA A 15 12.51 -5.56 -6.30
CA ALA A 15 13.60 -6.34 -5.73
C ALA A 15 13.65 -6.27 -4.19
N ILE A 16 13.38 -5.09 -3.61
CA ILE A 16 13.31 -4.91 -2.16
C ILE A 16 12.11 -5.67 -1.59
N THR A 17 10.95 -5.57 -2.24
CA THR A 17 9.73 -6.30 -1.85
C THR A 17 9.95 -7.81 -1.88
N ASP A 18 10.58 -8.35 -2.93
CA ASP A 18 10.90 -9.78 -3.03
C ASP A 18 11.88 -10.24 -1.96
N THR A 19 12.84 -9.39 -1.62
CA THR A 19 13.76 -9.62 -0.48
C THR A 19 12.96 -9.71 0.82
N GLY A 20 12.03 -8.77 1.05
CA GLY A 20 11.12 -8.77 2.19
C GLY A 20 10.29 -10.06 2.29
N LEU A 21 9.64 -10.46 1.19
CA LEU A 21 8.86 -11.71 1.11
C LEU A 21 9.68 -12.96 1.42
N THR A 22 10.94 -12.96 0.98
CA THR A 22 11.86 -14.09 1.15
C THR A 22 12.30 -14.22 2.60
N PHE A 23 12.63 -13.11 3.26
CA PHE A 23 13.31 -13.14 4.56
C PHE A 23 12.44 -12.80 5.77
N THR A 24 11.27 -12.19 5.57
CA THR A 24 10.41 -11.85 6.71
C THR A 24 9.87 -13.07 7.42
N LYS A 25 9.87 -13.01 8.75
CA LYS A 25 9.25 -13.99 9.64
C LYS A 25 7.97 -13.45 10.29
N ASP A 26 7.68 -12.16 10.13
CA ASP A 26 6.48 -11.56 10.65
C ASP A 26 5.33 -11.65 9.61
N PRO A 27 4.16 -12.17 9.98
CA PRO A 27 3.04 -12.33 9.05
C PRO A 27 2.47 -10.99 8.57
N PHE A 28 2.49 -9.94 9.40
CA PHE A 28 1.99 -8.62 9.00
C PHE A 28 2.96 -7.94 8.03
N ASP A 29 4.27 -8.14 8.21
CA ASP A 29 5.24 -7.70 7.21
C ASP A 29 5.10 -8.48 5.90
N ARG A 30 4.82 -9.78 5.97
CA ARG A 30 4.52 -10.59 4.78
C ARG A 30 3.32 -10.03 4.01
N GLU A 31 2.19 -9.79 4.69
CA GLU A 31 1.00 -9.17 4.08
C GLU A 31 1.33 -7.82 3.45
N ARG A 32 2.12 -6.97 4.13
CA ARG A 32 2.58 -5.68 3.57
C ARG A 32 3.41 -5.86 2.29
N TYR A 33 4.31 -6.83 2.24
CA TYR A 33 5.11 -7.06 1.05
C TYR A 33 4.30 -7.70 -0.09
N GLU A 34 3.30 -8.53 0.21
CA GLU A 34 2.39 -9.09 -0.80
C GLU A 34 1.57 -7.96 -1.46
N ASP A 35 0.99 -7.06 -0.67
CA ASP A 35 0.26 -5.88 -1.17
C ASP A 35 1.16 -4.98 -2.03
N LEU A 36 2.38 -4.67 -1.53
CA LEU A 36 3.37 -3.92 -2.32
C LEU A 36 3.73 -4.64 -3.63
N ARG A 37 3.81 -5.97 -3.63
CA ARG A 37 4.18 -6.74 -4.81
C ARG A 37 3.12 -6.63 -5.89
N ASP A 38 1.86 -6.77 -5.51
CA ASP A 38 0.72 -6.67 -6.41
C ASP A 38 0.61 -5.27 -7.00
N PHE A 39 0.68 -4.24 -6.15
CA PHE A 39 0.64 -2.84 -6.56
C PHE A 39 1.77 -2.49 -7.54
N LEU A 40 3.01 -2.87 -7.24
CA LEU A 40 4.16 -2.57 -8.11
C LEU A 40 4.10 -3.34 -9.44
N SER A 41 3.55 -4.55 -9.44
CA SER A 41 3.37 -5.35 -10.65
C SER A 41 2.33 -4.71 -11.57
N GLU A 42 1.24 -4.18 -11.01
CA GLU A 42 0.25 -3.39 -11.74
C GLU A 42 0.87 -2.12 -12.33
N MET A 43 1.61 -1.36 -11.53
CA MET A 43 2.31 -0.15 -12.01
C MET A 43 3.28 -0.45 -13.16
N LEU A 44 3.97 -1.60 -13.10
CA LEU A 44 4.91 -2.00 -14.15
C LEU A 44 4.19 -2.32 -15.47
N ASN A 45 3.01 -2.96 -15.41
CA ASN A 45 2.18 -3.24 -16.57
C ASN A 45 1.62 -1.97 -17.22
N GLN A 46 1.42 -0.91 -16.44
CA GLN A 46 0.90 0.39 -16.87
C GLN A 46 2.00 1.43 -17.15
N ALA A 47 3.28 1.03 -17.09
CA ALA A 47 4.40 1.95 -17.16
C ALA A 47 4.40 2.73 -18.49
N SER A 48 4.33 4.05 -18.37
CA SER A 48 4.29 5.00 -19.47
C SER A 48 5.06 6.27 -19.12
N ASP A 49 5.21 7.17 -20.09
CA ASP A 49 5.78 8.49 -19.83
C ASP A 49 4.82 9.29 -18.96
N LEU A 50 5.34 9.92 -17.91
CA LEU A 50 4.57 10.76 -17.00
C LEU A 50 4.94 12.22 -17.20
N ASP A 51 3.95 13.10 -17.36
CA ASP A 51 4.20 14.54 -17.30
C ASP A 51 4.44 14.96 -15.84
N SER A 52 5.62 15.50 -15.57
CA SER A 52 5.99 15.95 -14.23
C SER A 52 5.20 17.17 -13.77
N GLU A 53 4.75 18.03 -14.68
CA GLU A 53 3.96 19.21 -14.35
C GLU A 53 2.55 18.79 -13.93
N GLU A 54 1.89 17.92 -14.71
CA GLU A 54 0.57 17.38 -14.37
C GLU A 54 0.59 16.61 -13.04
N VAL A 55 1.60 15.76 -12.82
CA VAL A 55 1.76 15.03 -11.55
C VAL A 55 1.95 15.98 -10.38
N ALA A 56 2.76 17.04 -10.53
CA ALA A 56 2.99 18.01 -9.47
C ALA A 56 1.72 18.80 -9.14
N GLU A 57 0.90 19.15 -10.13
CA GLU A 57 -0.37 19.84 -9.90
C GLU A 57 -1.39 18.95 -9.18
N VAL A 58 -1.52 17.68 -9.57
CA VAL A 58 -2.43 16.72 -8.91
C VAL A 58 -2.04 16.49 -7.44
N LEU A 59 -0.75 16.50 -7.11
CA LEU A 59 -0.26 16.26 -5.76
C LEU A 59 -0.34 17.49 -4.83
N LYS A 60 -0.74 18.66 -5.31
CA LYS A 60 -0.91 19.85 -4.48
C LYS A 60 -2.26 19.83 -3.75
N PRO A 61 -2.33 20.40 -2.52
CA PRO A 61 -1.24 20.98 -1.74
C PRO A 61 -0.40 19.90 -1.02
N THR A 62 0.91 20.14 -0.92
CA THR A 62 1.84 19.21 -0.25
C THR A 62 1.94 19.43 1.26
N SER A 63 1.34 20.53 1.78
CA SER A 63 1.30 20.81 3.21
C SER A 63 0.29 19.89 3.91
N ALA A 64 0.77 19.04 4.82
CA ALA A 64 -0.08 18.25 5.71
C ALA A 64 0.13 18.72 7.15
N TYR A 65 -0.95 18.68 7.94
CA TYR A 65 -0.92 18.86 9.39
C TYR A 65 -1.53 17.62 10.03
N ALA A 66 -1.10 17.30 11.25
CA ALA A 66 -1.65 16.15 11.97
C ALA A 66 -3.14 16.37 12.24
N THR A 67 -3.95 15.37 11.90
CA THR A 67 -5.38 15.28 12.22
C THR A 67 -5.61 14.03 13.08
N PRO A 68 -6.72 13.94 13.82
CA PRO A 68 -7.08 12.70 14.51
C PRO A 68 -7.06 11.50 13.55
N LEU A 69 -6.51 10.37 13.99
CA LEU A 69 -6.47 9.15 13.20
C LEU A 69 -7.89 8.63 12.90
N MET A 70 -8.10 8.13 11.68
CA MET A 70 -9.37 7.52 11.27
C MET A 70 -9.45 6.08 11.79
N ASP A 71 -10.53 5.76 12.52
CA ASP A 71 -10.92 4.39 12.92
C ASP A 71 -12.27 4.05 12.28
N VAL A 72 -12.41 2.82 11.79
CA VAL A 72 -13.65 2.35 11.14
C VAL A 72 -14.20 1.14 11.88
N ARG A 73 -15.54 1.09 12.03
CA ARG A 73 -16.27 -0.01 12.68
C ARG A 73 -17.46 -0.41 11.82
N ALA A 74 -17.77 -1.70 11.78
CA ALA A 74 -18.95 -2.23 11.12
C ALA A 74 -20.01 -2.60 12.16
N TRP A 75 -21.27 -2.20 11.91
CA TRP A 75 -22.43 -2.64 12.68
C TRP A 75 -23.18 -3.71 11.88
N ILE A 76 -23.11 -4.96 12.34
CA ILE A 76 -23.66 -6.13 11.64
C ILE A 76 -24.62 -6.84 12.58
N VAL A 77 -25.87 -7.04 12.13
CA VAL A 77 -26.95 -7.68 12.89
C VAL A 77 -27.49 -8.88 12.12
N GLU A 78 -27.56 -10.02 12.79
CA GLU A 78 -28.16 -11.26 12.28
C GLU A 78 -28.86 -11.96 13.45
N ASP A 79 -30.11 -12.40 13.27
CA ASP A 79 -30.94 -13.04 14.32
C ASP A 79 -30.93 -12.30 15.67
N GLU A 80 -31.10 -10.97 15.63
CA GLU A 80 -31.09 -10.08 16.81
C GLU A 80 -29.77 -10.09 17.60
N LYS A 81 -28.67 -10.57 17.01
CA LYS A 81 -27.33 -10.60 17.61
C LYS A 81 -26.38 -9.67 16.86
N ILE A 82 -25.40 -9.13 17.58
CA ILE A 82 -24.36 -8.25 17.02
C ILE A 82 -23.06 -9.02 16.77
N CYS A 83 -22.40 -8.75 15.64
CA CYS A 83 -21.09 -9.33 15.32
C CYS A 83 -19.98 -8.65 16.13
N LEU A 84 -19.16 -9.44 16.81
CA LEU A 84 -18.00 -8.97 17.56
C LEU A 84 -16.78 -9.83 17.20
N VAL A 85 -15.59 -9.23 17.23
CA VAL A 85 -14.32 -9.92 17.01
C VAL A 85 -13.43 -9.82 18.25
N ARG A 86 -12.63 -10.86 18.51
CA ARG A 86 -11.62 -10.86 19.57
C ARG A 86 -10.24 -10.82 18.94
N GLY A 87 -9.55 -9.70 19.10
CA GLY A 87 -8.18 -9.54 18.62
C GLY A 87 -7.18 -10.42 19.39
N THR A 88 -6.16 -10.91 18.69
CA THR A 88 -5.05 -11.65 19.29
C THR A 88 -4.06 -10.66 19.89
N ARG A 89 -3.78 -10.73 21.20
CA ARG A 89 -2.64 -10.00 21.80
C ARG A 89 -1.37 -10.82 21.61
N ARG A 90 -0.36 -10.27 20.96
CA ARG A 90 1.02 -10.76 21.12
C ARG A 90 1.61 -10.13 22.38
N GLY A 91 2.24 -10.95 23.21
CA GLY A 91 3.12 -10.53 24.29
C GLY A 91 4.53 -10.23 23.79
#